data_AF-A0A818LM23-F1
#
_entry.id   AF-A0A818LM23-F1
#
_cell.length_a   1.000
_cell.length_b   1.000
_cell.length_c   1.000
_cell.angle_alpha   90.00
_cell.angle_beta   90.00
_cell.angle_gamma   90.00
#
_symmetry.space_group_name_H-M   'P 1'
#
loop_
_entity.id
_entity.type
_entity.pdbx_description
1 polymer ?
#
loop_
_entity_poly.entity_id
_entity_poly.type
_entity_poly.pdbx_seq_one_letter_code
_entity_poly.pdbx_strand_id
1 'polypeptide(L)'
;MSRKACIETARDSTNFVNCYNYHSVQDDNRQHIVSDEELNAKFQQFIRRYEINNAFAEKLRSLKGYEIVFICDDSASMNTELSDVSGPYDRAPTRWDELKRTVSIVVDLASTLDPDGVDVYFLNREPIYHVRSSDELEIMFALPPEGATPVVRVFRQILRDKKAQIQERNLLILLATDGAPTDDYGNLKVQELRQFLLSERKPTKRIPVTIIACTDDKEAMSYLNDWDTTIPNLDVVDDYKNEKQEILKCQGKSFPFSYGDYVVKILMGGVDSWFDELDEKKVSTDAFEGARSGTTDYSKR
;
A
#
# COMPACT_ATOMS: atom_id res chain seq x y z
N MET A 1 -51.91 54.97 13.27
CA MET A 1 -53.01 54.09 12.81
C MET A 1 -52.39 52.72 12.57
N SER A 2 -52.44 51.79 13.53
CA SER A 2 -53.54 50.90 13.91
C SER A 2 -53.43 49.53 13.21
N ARG A 3 -53.11 48.50 14.03
CA ARG A 3 -53.53 47.09 13.96
C ARG A 3 -52.91 46.25 12.81
N LYS A 4 -52.55 44.97 12.96
CA LYS A 4 -52.87 43.93 13.96
C LYS A 4 -51.86 42.77 13.77
N ALA A 5 -51.52 42.10 14.86
CA ALA A 5 -50.70 40.88 14.88
C ALA A 5 -51.43 39.66 14.30
N CYS A 6 -50.67 38.68 13.83
CA CYS A 6 -51.03 37.27 13.95
C CYS A 6 -49.78 36.48 14.38
N ILE A 7 -49.97 35.67 15.42
CA ILE A 7 -49.00 34.85 16.16
C ILE A 7 -49.17 33.39 15.70
N GLU A 8 -48.19 32.55 16.06
CA GLU A 8 -48.12 31.06 16.15
C GLU A 8 -47.30 30.34 15.07
N THR A 9 -46.00 30.06 15.33
CA THR A 9 -45.37 28.85 15.94
C THR A 9 -44.92 27.82 14.88
N ALA A 10 -43.79 27.12 14.90
CA ALA A 10 -42.57 27.07 15.72
C ALA A 10 -41.53 26.18 14.99
N ARG A 11 -40.26 26.22 15.45
CA ARG A 11 -39.09 25.32 15.20
C ARG A 11 -38.15 25.78 14.06
N ASP A 12 -37.05 26.47 14.41
CA ASP A 12 -35.70 25.92 14.72
C ASP A 12 -35.03 25.35 13.47
N SER A 13 -33.81 25.70 13.07
CA SER A 13 -32.81 26.64 13.57
C SER A 13 -31.81 26.91 12.43
N THR A 14 -31.47 28.19 12.29
CA THR A 14 -30.35 28.82 11.57
C THR A 14 -29.34 27.97 10.79
N ASN A 15 -29.40 28.18 9.47
CA ASN A 15 -28.31 28.24 8.49
C ASN A 15 -26.92 28.56 9.09
N PHE A 16 -25.98 27.63 8.93
CA PHE A 16 -24.54 27.91 8.87
C PHE A 16 -24.00 27.36 7.55
N VAL A 17 -24.17 28.13 6.48
CA VAL A 17 -23.37 27.95 5.26
C VAL A 17 -22.11 28.78 5.47
N ASN A 18 -21.01 28.13 5.86
CA ASN A 18 -19.72 28.78 5.99
C ASN A 18 -19.10 28.88 4.59
N CYS A 19 -19.34 30.01 3.92
CA CYS A 19 -18.69 30.35 2.66
C CYS A 19 -17.23 30.72 2.93
N TYR A 20 -16.31 29.76 2.80
CA TYR A 20 -14.91 30.10 2.58
C TYR A 20 -14.72 30.50 1.11
N ASN A 21 -14.65 31.80 0.88
CA ASN A 21 -14.21 32.41 -0.36
C ASN A 21 -12.76 31.97 -0.66
N TYR A 22 -12.59 31.01 -1.56
CA TYR A 22 -11.32 30.83 -2.27
C TYR A 22 -11.22 31.95 -3.32
N HIS A 23 -10.52 33.02 -2.97
CA HIS A 23 -10.00 33.95 -3.97
C HIS A 23 -9.05 33.19 -4.88
N SER A 24 -9.26 33.34 -6.19
CA SER A 24 -8.38 32.85 -7.24
C SER A 24 -7.00 33.48 -7.10
N VAL A 25 -6.09 32.76 -6.44
CA VAL A 25 -4.66 32.97 -6.63
C VAL A 25 -4.33 32.31 -7.96
N GLN A 26 -3.95 33.12 -8.95
CA GLN A 26 -3.23 32.63 -10.11
C GLN A 26 -1.85 32.20 -9.59
N ASP A 27 -1.76 30.96 -9.11
CA ASP A 27 -0.50 30.38 -8.67
C ASP A 27 0.29 29.90 -9.88
N ASP A 28 1.50 30.43 -9.97
CA ASP A 28 2.57 30.13 -10.90
C ASP A 28 2.96 28.64 -10.73
N ASN A 29 2.21 27.74 -11.38
CA ASN A 29 2.37 26.29 -11.24
C ASN A 29 3.60 25.80 -12.03
N ARG A 30 4.81 26.13 -11.56
CA ARG A 30 6.01 25.36 -11.90
C ARG A 30 5.98 24.10 -11.04
N GLN A 31 5.43 23.02 -11.59
CA GLN A 31 5.70 21.68 -11.09
C GLN A 31 7.22 21.51 -11.02
N HIS A 32 7.77 21.42 -9.81
CA HIS A 32 9.18 21.12 -9.61
C HIS A 32 9.37 19.66 -10.01
N ILE A 33 9.73 19.42 -11.27
CA ILE A 33 10.08 18.08 -11.76
C ILE A 33 11.31 17.63 -10.97
N VAL A 34 11.12 16.69 -10.04
CA VAL A 34 12.23 16.07 -9.32
C VAL A 34 13.09 15.36 -10.35
N SER A 35 14.38 15.63 -10.35
CA SER A 35 15.28 15.06 -11.35
C SER A 35 15.49 13.56 -11.12
N ASP A 36 15.74 12.81 -12.20
CA ASP A 36 16.11 11.39 -12.13
C ASP A 36 17.34 11.16 -11.21
N GLU A 37 18.25 12.13 -11.13
CA GLU A 37 19.42 12.10 -10.25
C GLU A 37 19.03 12.17 -8.77
N GLU A 38 18.12 13.08 -8.41
CA GLU A 38 17.61 13.22 -7.04
C GLU A 38 16.82 11.98 -6.61
N LEU A 39 15.96 11.44 -7.47
CA LEU A 39 15.22 10.20 -7.20
C LEU A 39 16.17 9.03 -6.98
N ASN A 40 17.19 8.88 -7.83
CA ASN A 40 18.19 7.83 -7.66
C ASN A 40 19.02 8.03 -6.38
N ALA A 41 19.32 9.27 -5.97
CA ALA A 41 20.00 9.53 -4.71
C ALA A 41 19.15 9.12 -3.50
N LYS A 42 17.85 9.44 -3.51
CA LYS A 42 16.88 9.00 -2.48
C LYS A 42 16.76 7.48 -2.44
N PHE A 43 16.62 6.83 -3.59
CA PHE A 43 16.58 5.36 -3.70
C PHE A 43 17.83 4.74 -3.06
N GLN A 44 19.03 5.20 -3.43
CA GLN A 44 20.29 4.68 -2.89
C GLN A 44 20.43 4.93 -1.38
N GLN A 45 19.93 6.06 -0.88
CA GLN A 45 19.88 6.33 0.55
C GLN A 45 18.95 5.35 1.27
N PHE A 46 17.78 5.04 0.69
CA PHE A 46 16.82 4.09 1.22
C PHE A 46 17.41 2.67 1.28
N ILE A 47 18.02 2.19 0.18
CA ILE A 47 18.70 0.88 0.12
C ILE A 47 19.70 0.73 1.25
N ARG A 48 20.55 1.74 1.49
CA ARG A 48 21.53 1.72 2.58
C ARG A 48 20.88 1.75 3.97
N ARG A 49 19.86 2.59 4.15
CA ARG A 49 19.18 2.78 5.45
C ARG A 49 18.48 1.51 5.92
N TYR A 50 17.83 0.80 5.00
CA TYR A 50 17.05 -0.39 5.30
C TYR A 50 17.80 -1.70 5.05
N GLU A 51 19.10 -1.60 4.74
CA GLU A 51 19.98 -2.75 4.50
C GLU A 51 19.38 -3.71 3.45
N ILE A 52 18.85 -3.14 2.36
CA ILE A 52 18.28 -3.91 1.25
C ILE A 52 19.41 -4.60 0.50
N ASN A 53 19.23 -5.89 0.22
CA ASN A 53 20.15 -6.67 -0.57
C ASN A 53 20.32 -6.06 -1.97
N ASN A 54 21.55 -5.93 -2.46
CA ASN A 54 21.81 -5.33 -3.78
C ASN A 54 21.08 -6.08 -4.92
N ALA A 55 20.96 -7.41 -4.85
CA ALA A 55 20.21 -8.17 -5.86
C ALA A 55 18.71 -7.83 -5.86
N PHE A 56 18.16 -7.54 -4.67
CA PHE A 56 16.76 -7.14 -4.49
C PHE A 56 16.56 -5.73 -5.05
N ALA A 57 17.47 -4.81 -4.70
CA ALA A 57 17.46 -3.44 -5.20
C ALA A 57 17.57 -3.36 -6.74
N GLU A 58 18.42 -4.18 -7.36
CA GLU A 58 18.54 -4.22 -8.82
C GLU A 58 17.26 -4.73 -9.50
N LYS A 59 16.61 -5.76 -8.96
CA LYS A 59 15.32 -6.23 -9.46
C LYS A 59 14.22 -5.19 -9.27
N LEU A 60 14.21 -4.48 -8.13
CA LEU A 60 13.23 -3.46 -7.81
C LEU A 60 13.21 -2.30 -8.83
N ARG A 61 14.35 -2.00 -9.47
CA ARG A 61 14.41 -0.99 -10.55
C ARG A 61 13.49 -1.31 -11.74
N SER A 62 13.07 -2.56 -11.91
CA SER A 62 12.10 -2.95 -12.95
C SER A 62 10.71 -2.32 -12.76
N LEU A 63 10.40 -1.79 -11.57
CA LEU A 63 9.18 -1.02 -11.32
C LEU A 63 9.25 0.42 -11.83
N LYS A 64 10.40 0.91 -12.33
CA LYS A 64 10.48 2.26 -12.90
C LYS A 64 9.46 2.39 -14.05
N GLY A 65 8.56 3.37 -13.92
CA GLY A 65 7.49 3.60 -14.89
C GLY A 65 6.23 2.75 -14.69
N TYR A 66 6.10 2.03 -13.58
CA TYR A 66 4.80 1.57 -13.10
C TYR A 66 4.03 2.75 -12.52
N GLU A 67 2.71 2.70 -12.66
CA GLU A 67 1.78 3.42 -11.81
C GLU A 67 1.61 2.59 -10.52
N ILE A 68 1.83 3.18 -9.34
CA ILE A 68 1.74 2.46 -8.06
C ILE A 68 0.61 3.04 -7.22
N VAL A 69 -0.31 2.17 -6.82
CA VAL A 69 -1.49 2.52 -6.03
C VAL A 69 -1.52 1.71 -4.74
N PHE A 70 -1.77 2.38 -3.62
CA PHE A 70 -2.06 1.77 -2.33
C PHE A 70 -3.56 1.83 -2.05
N ILE A 71 -4.11 0.77 -1.47
CA ILE A 71 -5.42 0.75 -0.84
C ILE A 71 -5.15 0.53 0.65
N CYS A 72 -5.44 1.53 1.46
CA CYS A 72 -5.33 1.47 2.91
C CYS A 72 -6.70 1.14 3.51
N ASP A 73 -6.80 0.00 4.18
CA ASP A 73 -7.95 -0.33 5.00
C ASP A 73 -8.03 0.60 6.20
N ASP A 74 -9.04 1.46 6.19
CA ASP A 74 -9.38 2.36 7.26
C ASP A 74 -10.72 2.00 7.91
N SER A 75 -11.12 0.72 7.86
CA SER A 75 -12.35 0.21 8.45
C SER A 75 -12.26 0.05 9.97
N ALA A 76 -13.41 -0.05 10.65
CA ALA A 76 -13.44 -0.06 12.11
C ALA A 76 -12.64 -1.21 12.76
N SER A 77 -12.47 -2.36 12.10
CA SER A 77 -11.70 -3.51 12.60
C SER A 77 -10.22 -3.19 12.80
N MET A 78 -9.69 -2.22 12.06
CA MET A 78 -8.29 -1.78 12.16
C MET A 78 -7.95 -1.13 13.52
N ASN A 79 -8.95 -0.79 14.34
CA ASN A 79 -8.73 -0.35 15.73
C ASN A 79 -8.34 -1.50 16.68
N THR A 80 -8.38 -2.76 16.24
CA THR A 80 -8.03 -3.92 17.07
C THR A 80 -6.55 -3.88 17.46
N GLU A 81 -6.28 -4.14 18.74
CA GLU A 81 -4.92 -4.24 19.27
C GLU A 81 -4.25 -5.54 18.81
N LEU A 82 -2.97 -5.44 18.42
CA LEU A 82 -2.11 -6.58 18.14
C LEU A 82 -1.55 -7.14 19.45
N SER A 83 -1.30 -8.45 19.48
CA SER A 83 -0.74 -9.14 20.64
C SER A 83 0.70 -8.76 21.00
N ASP A 84 1.42 -8.10 20.09
CA ASP A 84 2.83 -7.71 20.23
C ASP A 84 2.99 -6.41 21.06
N VAL A 85 3.08 -6.55 22.38
CA VAL A 85 3.36 -5.41 23.29
C VAL A 85 4.88 -5.29 23.53
N SER A 86 5.45 -4.11 23.25
CA SER A 86 6.89 -3.85 23.37
C SER A 86 7.38 -3.81 24.84
N GLY A 87 6.47 -3.59 25.80
CA GLY A 87 6.74 -3.57 27.23
C GLY A 87 5.47 -3.49 28.07
N PRO A 88 5.52 -3.77 29.38
CA PRO A 88 4.33 -3.86 30.25
C PRO A 88 3.56 -2.55 30.45
N TYR A 89 4.13 -1.42 30.02
CA TYR A 89 3.53 -0.08 30.15
C TYR A 89 3.26 0.59 28.80
N ASP A 90 3.63 -0.06 27.69
CA ASP A 90 3.40 0.48 26.36
C ASP A 90 1.97 0.14 25.92
N ARG A 91 1.33 1.07 25.19
CA ARG A 91 0.09 0.77 24.49
C ARG A 91 0.37 -0.32 23.47
N ALA A 92 -0.46 -1.35 23.42
CA ALA A 92 -0.43 -2.32 22.34
C ALA A 92 -0.65 -1.59 20.99
N PRO A 93 0.21 -1.81 19.98
CA PRO A 93 -0.03 -1.24 18.66
C PRO A 93 -1.34 -1.81 18.11
N THR A 94 -2.13 -0.98 17.43
CA THR A 94 -3.30 -1.46 16.68
C THR A 94 -2.90 -1.93 15.29
N ARG A 95 -3.78 -2.69 14.62
CA ARG A 95 -3.65 -3.04 13.20
C ARG A 95 -3.48 -1.79 12.33
N TRP A 96 -4.15 -0.69 12.68
CA TRP A 96 -3.96 0.62 12.05
C TRP A 96 -2.54 1.18 12.26
N ASP A 97 -1.97 1.01 13.45
CA ASP A 97 -0.59 1.45 13.73
C ASP A 97 0.44 0.65 12.91
N GLU A 98 0.21 -0.65 12.72
CA GLU A 98 1.00 -1.49 11.81
C GLU A 98 0.85 -1.06 10.35
N LEU A 99 -0.38 -0.89 9.86
CA LEU A 99 -0.65 -0.43 8.49
C LEU A 99 0.06 0.89 8.22
N LYS A 100 -0.10 1.90 9.09
CA LYS A 100 0.56 3.20 8.93
C LYS A 100 2.08 3.04 8.81
N ARG A 101 2.70 2.27 9.71
CA ARG A 101 4.14 2.04 9.71
C ARG A 101 4.60 1.39 8.41
N THR A 102 3.95 0.31 8.01
CA THR A 102 4.33 -0.45 6.82
C THR A 102 4.11 0.38 5.56
N VAL A 103 2.93 0.97 5.37
CA VAL A 103 2.60 1.79 4.20
C VAL A 103 3.52 3.00 4.11
N SER A 104 3.80 3.73 5.20
CA SER A 104 4.74 4.86 5.16
C SER A 104 6.10 4.47 4.59
N ILE A 105 6.66 3.35 5.05
CA ILE A 105 7.98 2.88 4.60
C ILE A 105 7.93 2.44 3.13
N VAL A 106 6.88 1.72 2.72
CA VAL A 106 6.73 1.26 1.33
C VAL A 106 6.50 2.43 0.38
N VAL A 107 5.71 3.45 0.78
CA VAL A 107 5.48 4.69 0.01
C VAL A 107 6.78 5.48 -0.18
N ASP A 108 7.59 5.61 0.86
CA ASP A 108 8.89 6.30 0.77
C ASP A 108 9.86 5.60 -0.19
N LEU A 109 9.77 4.28 -0.34
CA LEU A 109 10.55 3.55 -1.36
C LEU A 109 9.92 3.68 -2.74
N ALA A 110 8.62 3.41 -2.87
CA ALA A 110 7.90 3.39 -4.14
C ALA A 110 7.93 4.75 -4.85
N SER A 111 7.82 5.85 -4.11
CA SER A 111 7.91 7.23 -4.65
C SER A 111 9.29 7.59 -5.20
N THR A 112 10.35 6.81 -4.90
CA THR A 112 11.66 6.99 -5.56
C THR A 112 11.74 6.33 -6.93
N LEU A 113 10.76 5.48 -7.27
CA LEU A 113 10.67 4.73 -8.53
C LEU A 113 9.71 5.39 -9.53
N ASP A 114 8.80 6.23 -9.05
CA ASP A 114 7.85 7.00 -9.85
C ASP A 114 8.03 8.51 -9.64
N PRO A 115 8.49 9.29 -10.65
CA PRO A 115 8.63 10.74 -10.53
C PRO A 115 7.30 11.47 -10.29
N ASP A 116 6.19 10.87 -10.70
CA ASP A 116 4.84 11.41 -10.53
C ASP A 116 4.31 11.18 -9.10
N GLY A 117 5.02 10.39 -8.29
CA GLY A 117 4.60 9.95 -6.95
C GLY A 117 3.73 8.69 -7.01
N VAL A 118 3.12 8.34 -5.88
CA VAL A 118 2.18 7.21 -5.78
C VAL A 118 0.80 7.71 -5.38
N ASP A 119 -0.24 6.92 -5.63
CA ASP A 119 -1.57 7.24 -5.18
C ASP A 119 -1.99 6.37 -3.99
N VAL A 120 -2.72 6.97 -3.05
CA VAL A 120 -3.20 6.29 -1.85
C VAL A 120 -4.72 6.44 -1.78
N TYR A 121 -5.41 5.33 -1.99
CA TYR A 121 -6.84 5.19 -1.78
C TYR A 121 -7.10 4.65 -0.38
N PHE A 122 -8.22 5.04 0.19
CA PHE A 122 -8.73 4.49 1.43
C PHE A 122 -10.08 3.81 1.17
N LEU A 123 -10.50 2.93 2.07
CA LEU A 123 -11.79 2.27 1.93
C LEU A 123 -12.97 3.22 2.21
N ASN A 124 -12.82 4.10 3.21
CA ASN A 124 -13.91 4.91 3.75
C ASN A 124 -13.68 6.43 3.64
N ARG A 125 -12.62 6.89 2.98
CA ARG A 125 -12.32 8.31 2.74
C ARG A 125 -11.73 8.58 1.35
N GLU A 126 -11.68 9.85 0.97
CA GLU A 126 -11.17 10.28 -0.34
C GLU A 126 -9.69 9.93 -0.54
N PRO A 127 -9.27 9.60 -1.77
CA PRO A 127 -7.89 9.29 -2.11
C PRO A 127 -6.99 10.53 -2.08
N ILE A 128 -5.70 10.30 -1.87
CA ILE A 128 -4.62 11.28 -2.09
C ILE A 128 -3.83 10.85 -3.31
N TYR A 129 -3.53 11.80 -4.19
CA TYR A 129 -2.83 11.57 -5.44
C TYR A 129 -1.41 12.14 -5.40
N HIS A 130 -0.49 11.55 -6.15
CA HIS A 130 0.87 12.07 -6.35
C HIS A 130 1.71 12.26 -5.07
N VAL A 131 1.53 11.35 -4.11
CA VAL A 131 2.26 11.32 -2.83
C VAL A 131 3.74 11.01 -3.10
N ARG A 132 4.65 11.87 -2.62
CA ARG A 132 6.11 11.75 -2.84
C ARG A 132 6.90 11.45 -1.57
N SER A 133 6.27 11.54 -0.41
CA SER A 133 6.79 11.01 0.84
C SER A 133 5.66 10.64 1.80
N SER A 134 5.97 9.78 2.75
CA SER A 134 5.03 9.36 3.78
C SER A 134 4.57 10.50 4.71
N ASP A 135 5.34 11.59 4.80
CA ASP A 135 4.96 12.81 5.53
C ASP A 135 3.62 13.40 5.02
N GLU A 136 3.33 13.26 3.73
CA GLU A 136 2.07 13.74 3.12
C GLU A 136 0.85 12.93 3.58
N LEU A 137 1.05 11.75 4.19
CA LEU A 137 -0.02 10.90 4.71
C LEU A 137 -0.38 11.20 6.17
N GLU A 138 0.41 11.99 6.88
CA GLU A 138 0.27 12.21 8.33
C GLU A 138 -1.14 12.69 8.73
N ILE A 139 -1.71 13.65 7.99
CA ILE A 139 -3.04 14.20 8.28
C ILE A 139 -4.11 13.11 8.14
N MET A 140 -4.03 12.30 7.09
CA MET A 140 -4.99 11.23 6.85
C MET A 140 -4.81 10.06 7.83
N PHE A 141 -3.59 9.83 8.29
CA PHE A 141 -3.25 8.81 9.28
C PHE A 141 -3.57 9.23 10.72
N ALA A 142 -3.73 10.53 11.00
CA ALA A 142 -4.28 11.03 12.26
C ALA A 142 -5.79 10.76 12.40
N LEU A 143 -6.47 10.65 11.25
CA LEU A 143 -7.71 9.94 10.95
C LEU A 143 -7.93 8.59 11.67
N PRO A 144 -8.69 8.41 12.78
CA PRO A 144 -9.00 7.04 13.22
C PRO A 144 -9.76 6.27 12.13
N PRO A 145 -9.57 4.94 12.03
CA PRO A 145 -10.28 4.12 11.07
C PRO A 145 -11.71 3.86 11.56
N GLU A 146 -12.67 3.89 10.63
CA GLU A 146 -14.09 3.71 10.85
C GLU A 146 -14.80 3.16 9.60
N GLY A 147 -15.98 2.57 9.77
CA GLY A 147 -16.78 2.06 8.67
C GLY A 147 -16.53 0.60 8.31
N ALA A 148 -17.02 0.20 7.13
CA ALA A 148 -16.96 -1.16 6.61
C ALA A 148 -15.66 -1.38 5.80
N THR A 149 -15.54 -2.54 5.17
CA THR A 149 -14.34 -2.96 4.41
C THR A 149 -14.65 -3.14 2.91
N PRO A 150 -15.14 -2.09 2.19
CA PRO A 150 -15.62 -2.16 0.80
C PRO A 150 -14.52 -2.28 -0.27
N VAL A 151 -13.62 -3.24 -0.11
CA VAL A 151 -12.43 -3.47 -0.96
C VAL A 151 -12.78 -3.55 -2.44
N VAL A 152 -13.82 -4.32 -2.81
CA VAL A 152 -14.21 -4.51 -4.22
C VAL A 152 -14.69 -3.19 -4.86
N ARG A 153 -15.38 -2.33 -4.08
CA ARG A 153 -15.82 -1.01 -4.55
C ARG A 153 -14.62 -0.14 -4.94
N VAL A 154 -13.61 -0.10 -4.06
CA VAL A 154 -12.40 0.72 -4.26
C VAL A 154 -11.54 0.16 -5.40
N PHE A 155 -11.38 -1.15 -5.51
CA PHE A 155 -10.72 -1.76 -6.67
C PHE A 155 -11.37 -1.37 -8.01
N ARG A 156 -12.70 -1.42 -8.09
CA ARG A 156 -13.43 -0.98 -9.30
C ARG A 156 -13.30 0.52 -9.54
N GLN A 157 -13.19 1.34 -8.49
CA GLN A 157 -12.90 2.76 -8.61
C GLN A 157 -11.52 2.98 -9.24
N ILE A 158 -10.47 2.33 -8.72
CA ILE A 158 -9.11 2.44 -9.26
C ILE A 158 -9.06 2.04 -10.74
N LEU A 159 -9.71 0.95 -11.15
CA LEU A 159 -9.73 0.56 -12.57
C LEU A 159 -10.42 1.60 -13.48
N ARG A 160 -11.40 2.36 -12.95
CA ARG A 160 -12.04 3.45 -13.70
C ARG A 160 -11.11 4.66 -13.77
N ASP A 161 -10.55 5.06 -12.63
CA ASP A 161 -9.74 6.27 -12.47
C ASP A 161 -8.42 6.14 -13.24
N LYS A 162 -7.84 4.92 -13.28
CA LYS A 162 -6.57 4.60 -13.95
C LYS A 162 -6.71 4.01 -15.35
N LYS A 163 -7.90 4.05 -15.94
CA LYS A 163 -8.19 3.40 -17.24
C LYS A 163 -7.27 3.86 -18.38
N ALA A 164 -6.85 5.12 -18.39
CA ALA A 164 -5.92 5.63 -19.40
C ALA A 164 -4.48 5.15 -19.13
N GLN A 165 -4.04 5.26 -17.88
CA GLN A 165 -2.70 4.88 -17.42
C GLN A 165 -2.42 3.39 -17.64
N ILE A 166 -3.40 2.51 -17.40
CA ILE A 166 -3.28 1.06 -17.64
C ILE A 166 -2.99 0.74 -19.12
N GLN A 167 -3.31 1.63 -20.07
CA GLN A 167 -2.97 1.43 -21.48
C GLN A 167 -1.49 1.74 -21.76
N GLU A 168 -0.89 2.66 -21.02
CA GLU A 168 0.46 3.19 -21.26
C GLU A 168 1.52 2.54 -20.37
N ARG A 169 1.19 2.28 -19.10
CA ARG A 169 2.08 1.74 -18.06
C ARG A 169 1.46 0.52 -17.38
N ASN A 170 2.24 -0.20 -16.58
CA ASN A 170 1.68 -1.24 -15.70
C ASN A 170 1.16 -0.56 -14.42
N LEU A 171 0.14 -1.14 -13.78
CA LEU A 171 -0.49 -0.63 -12.56
C LEU A 171 -0.28 -1.64 -11.43
N LEU A 172 0.61 -1.35 -10.49
CA LEU A 172 0.76 -2.15 -9.27
C LEU A 172 -0.24 -1.67 -8.23
N ILE A 173 -1.04 -2.58 -7.67
CA ILE A 173 -1.99 -2.27 -6.59
C ILE A 173 -1.59 -3.02 -5.31
N LEU A 174 -1.40 -2.28 -4.22
CA LEU A 174 -1.02 -2.81 -2.91
C LEU A 174 -2.21 -2.62 -1.96
N LEU A 175 -2.84 -3.70 -1.52
CA LEU A 175 -3.93 -3.65 -0.54
C LEU A 175 -3.40 -3.99 0.84
N ALA A 176 -3.39 -3.03 1.77
CA ALA A 176 -3.12 -3.29 3.19
C ALA A 176 -4.45 -3.40 3.95
N THR A 177 -4.72 -4.55 4.58
CA THR A 177 -6.01 -4.86 5.24
C THR A 177 -5.83 -5.87 6.38
N ASP A 178 -6.80 -5.95 7.28
CA ASP A 178 -6.79 -6.87 8.41
C ASP A 178 -7.76 -8.05 8.32
N GLY A 179 -8.54 -8.17 7.24
CA GLY A 179 -9.55 -9.21 7.20
C GLY A 179 -10.33 -9.33 5.90
N ALA A 180 -11.52 -9.90 6.03
CA ALA A 180 -12.38 -10.22 4.90
C ALA A 180 -13.10 -8.96 4.35
N PRO A 181 -13.19 -8.81 3.03
CA PRO A 181 -13.90 -7.68 2.43
C PRO A 181 -15.40 -7.77 2.72
N THR A 182 -16.04 -6.61 2.84
CA THR A 182 -17.50 -6.45 2.98
C THR A 182 -18.06 -5.51 1.91
N ASP A 183 -19.38 -5.34 1.84
CA ASP A 183 -19.97 -4.16 1.19
C ASP A 183 -20.11 -3.00 2.19
N ASP A 184 -20.59 -1.84 1.73
CA ASP A 184 -20.80 -0.66 2.58
C ASP A 184 -21.82 -0.89 3.73
N TYR A 185 -22.54 -2.02 3.72
CA TYR A 185 -23.48 -2.44 4.76
C TYR A 185 -22.91 -3.54 5.68
N GLY A 186 -21.65 -3.94 5.51
CA GLY A 186 -20.98 -4.95 6.32
C GLY A 186 -21.24 -6.40 5.93
N ASN A 187 -21.85 -6.69 4.77
CA ASN A 187 -22.03 -8.08 4.32
C ASN A 187 -20.75 -8.61 3.68
N LEU A 188 -20.31 -9.82 4.05
CA LEU A 188 -19.08 -10.44 3.52
C LEU A 188 -19.08 -10.60 1.99
N LYS A 189 -17.98 -10.21 1.34
CA LYS A 189 -17.79 -10.18 -0.13
C LYS A 189 -16.54 -10.93 -0.61
N VAL A 190 -16.04 -11.91 0.14
CA VAL A 190 -14.85 -12.71 -0.21
C VAL A 190 -14.93 -13.27 -1.64
N GLN A 191 -16.07 -13.88 -2.00
CA GLN A 191 -16.28 -14.45 -3.33
C GLN A 191 -16.35 -13.39 -4.44
N GLU A 192 -16.86 -12.20 -4.13
CA GLU A 192 -16.91 -11.10 -5.08
C GLU A 192 -15.51 -10.54 -5.35
N LEU A 193 -14.67 -10.40 -4.31
CA LEU A 193 -13.27 -10.01 -4.47
C LEU A 193 -12.51 -11.03 -5.31
N ARG A 194 -12.69 -12.33 -5.03
CA ARG A 194 -12.08 -13.40 -5.83
C ARG A 194 -12.49 -13.31 -7.31
N GLN A 195 -13.78 -13.10 -7.57
CA GLN A 195 -14.31 -12.97 -8.92
C GLN A 195 -13.76 -11.73 -9.63
N PHE A 196 -13.64 -10.61 -8.92
CA PHE A 196 -13.01 -9.38 -9.41
C PHE A 196 -11.56 -9.64 -9.85
N LEU A 197 -10.75 -10.25 -8.99
CA LEU A 197 -9.32 -10.50 -9.24
C LEU A 197 -9.06 -11.40 -10.45
N LEU A 198 -9.98 -12.34 -10.73
CA LEU A 198 -9.89 -13.27 -11.87
C LEU A 198 -10.46 -12.69 -13.17
N SER A 199 -11.57 -11.96 -13.09
CA SER A 199 -12.39 -11.66 -14.27
C SER A 199 -12.47 -10.18 -14.61
N GLU A 200 -12.50 -9.29 -13.63
CA GLU A 200 -12.64 -7.84 -13.84
C GLU A 200 -11.27 -7.14 -13.94
N ARG A 201 -10.27 -7.61 -13.19
CA ARG A 201 -8.87 -7.11 -13.24
C ARG A 201 -8.21 -7.47 -14.57
N LYS A 202 -8.35 -6.60 -15.58
CA LYS A 202 -7.84 -6.79 -16.94
C LYS A 202 -7.11 -5.55 -17.50
N PRO A 203 -6.00 -5.73 -18.23
CA PRO A 203 -5.32 -7.00 -18.51
C PRO A 203 -4.48 -7.46 -17.30
N THR A 204 -4.73 -8.69 -16.81
CA THR A 204 -4.21 -9.16 -15.50
C THR A 204 -2.70 -9.04 -15.35
N LYS A 205 -1.92 -9.36 -16.41
CA LYS A 205 -0.45 -9.26 -16.38
C LYS A 205 0.09 -7.83 -16.21
N ARG A 206 -0.71 -6.80 -16.52
CA ARG A 206 -0.33 -5.39 -16.32
C ARG A 206 -0.88 -4.82 -15.02
N ILE A 207 -1.65 -5.61 -14.26
CA ILE A 207 -2.26 -5.18 -13.00
C ILE A 207 -1.90 -6.18 -11.88
N PRO A 208 -0.61 -6.33 -11.55
CA PRO A 208 -0.20 -7.11 -10.40
C PRO A 208 -0.80 -6.54 -9.11
N VAL A 209 -1.13 -7.42 -8.17
CA VAL A 209 -1.69 -7.06 -6.88
C VAL A 209 -0.87 -7.70 -5.78
N THR A 210 -0.56 -6.97 -4.72
CA THR A 210 -0.05 -7.54 -3.47
C THR A 210 -1.05 -7.26 -2.37
N ILE A 211 -1.41 -8.25 -1.57
CA ILE A 211 -2.20 -8.07 -0.34
C ILE A 211 -1.24 -8.13 0.85
N ILE A 212 -1.22 -7.08 1.65
CA ILE A 212 -0.40 -6.96 2.86
C ILE A 212 -1.33 -7.20 4.05
N ALA A 213 -1.13 -8.30 4.77
CA ALA A 213 -1.89 -8.58 5.98
C ALA A 213 -1.38 -7.69 7.12
N CYS A 214 -2.31 -6.95 7.75
CA CYS A 214 -2.04 -6.10 8.92
C CYS A 214 -2.80 -6.64 10.12
N THR A 215 -2.56 -7.91 10.47
CA THR A 215 -3.29 -8.62 11.52
C THR A 215 -2.51 -9.81 12.04
N ASP A 216 -2.66 -10.14 13.33
CA ASP A 216 -2.20 -11.38 13.94
C ASP A 216 -3.29 -12.49 13.97
N ASP A 217 -4.49 -12.17 13.48
CA ASP A 217 -5.62 -13.10 13.33
C ASP A 217 -5.52 -13.85 11.99
N LYS A 218 -4.93 -15.05 12.04
CA LYS A 218 -4.72 -15.90 10.87
C LYS A 218 -6.03 -16.41 10.29
N GLU A 219 -7.04 -16.63 11.13
CA GLU A 219 -8.36 -17.08 10.69
C GLU A 219 -9.06 -16.02 9.84
N ALA A 220 -8.94 -14.73 10.19
CA ALA A 220 -9.51 -13.62 9.42
C ALA A 220 -8.98 -13.55 7.98
N MET A 221 -7.75 -14.02 7.74
CA MET A 221 -7.08 -14.01 6.44
C MET A 221 -7.01 -15.38 5.75
N SER A 222 -7.51 -16.44 6.41
CA SER A 222 -7.43 -17.82 5.92
C SER A 222 -8.03 -18.06 4.52
N TYR A 223 -8.92 -17.17 4.07
CA TYR A 223 -9.51 -17.22 2.73
C TYR A 223 -8.53 -16.89 1.60
N LEU A 224 -7.35 -16.35 1.92
CA LEU A 224 -6.29 -16.01 0.97
C LEU A 224 -5.30 -17.15 0.74
N ASN A 225 -5.26 -18.16 1.62
CA ASN A 225 -4.25 -19.23 1.60
C ASN A 225 -4.16 -19.98 0.26
N ASP A 226 -5.26 -20.09 -0.50
CA ASP A 226 -5.28 -20.72 -1.81
C ASP A 226 -5.24 -19.72 -2.97
N TRP A 227 -5.27 -18.42 -2.70
CA TRP A 227 -5.31 -17.40 -3.76
C TRP A 227 -3.94 -17.14 -4.37
N ASP A 228 -2.88 -17.20 -3.56
CA ASP A 228 -1.49 -17.07 -4.03
C ASP A 228 -1.18 -18.03 -5.19
N THR A 229 -1.59 -19.29 -5.02
CA THR A 229 -1.32 -20.34 -6.01
C THR A 229 -2.35 -20.39 -7.15
N THR A 230 -3.52 -19.76 -7.01
CA THR A 230 -4.64 -19.90 -7.97
C THR A 230 -5.00 -18.63 -8.74
N ILE A 231 -4.57 -17.46 -8.26
CA ILE A 231 -4.84 -16.16 -8.90
C ILE A 231 -3.53 -15.63 -9.47
N PRO A 232 -3.40 -15.45 -10.80
CA PRO A 232 -2.14 -15.01 -11.40
C PRO A 232 -1.80 -13.56 -11.01
N ASN A 233 -0.50 -13.27 -10.83
CA ASN A 233 0.00 -11.93 -10.49
C ASN A 233 -0.67 -11.39 -9.21
N LEU A 234 -0.81 -12.24 -8.21
CA LEU A 234 -1.24 -11.93 -6.86
C LEU A 234 -0.17 -12.50 -5.93
N ASP A 235 0.22 -11.72 -4.92
CA ASP A 235 1.06 -12.17 -3.79
C ASP A 235 0.37 -11.77 -2.49
N VAL A 236 0.48 -12.58 -1.45
CA VAL A 236 -0.07 -12.32 -0.12
C VAL A 236 1.07 -12.34 0.89
N VAL A 237 1.33 -11.18 1.49
CA VAL A 237 2.47 -10.99 2.38
C VAL A 237 1.97 -10.78 3.81
N ASP A 238 2.48 -11.59 4.75
CA ASP A 238 2.18 -11.47 6.18
C ASP A 238 3.06 -10.38 6.84
N ASP A 239 2.94 -10.21 8.17
CA ASP A 239 3.87 -9.37 8.93
C ASP A 239 5.32 -9.84 8.76
N TYR A 240 6.27 -8.91 8.93
CA TYR A 240 7.70 -9.20 8.72
C TYR A 240 8.22 -10.40 9.52
N LYS A 241 7.75 -10.60 10.76
CA LYS A 241 8.25 -11.70 11.61
C LYS A 241 7.77 -13.03 11.07
N ASN A 242 6.49 -13.15 10.68
CA ASN A 242 5.93 -14.36 10.11
C ASN A 242 6.54 -14.66 8.74
N GLU A 243 6.54 -13.66 7.85
CA GLU A 243 7.09 -13.74 6.50
C GLU A 243 8.56 -14.22 6.54
N LYS A 244 9.39 -13.59 7.38
CA LYS A 244 10.79 -14.00 7.56
C LYS A 244 10.90 -15.43 8.07
N GLN A 245 10.04 -15.86 8.99
CA GLN A 245 10.09 -17.23 9.49
C GLN A 245 9.77 -18.24 8.38
N GLU A 246 8.84 -17.94 7.50
CA GLU A 246 8.44 -18.80 6.39
C GLU A 246 9.53 -18.88 5.32
N ILE A 247 10.11 -17.74 4.94
CA ILE A 247 11.31 -17.69 4.09
C ILE A 247 12.45 -18.50 4.68
N LEU A 248 12.75 -18.36 5.98
CA LEU A 248 13.83 -19.11 6.62
C LEU A 248 13.57 -20.61 6.70
N LYS A 249 12.30 -21.06 6.75
CA LYS A 249 11.93 -22.49 6.67
C LYS A 249 12.23 -23.03 5.27
N CYS A 250 11.94 -22.27 4.21
CA CYS A 250 12.10 -22.70 2.82
C CYS A 250 13.52 -22.54 2.28
N GLN A 251 14.17 -21.40 2.54
CA GLN A 251 15.50 -21.07 2.04
C GLN A 251 16.64 -21.53 2.97
N GLY A 252 16.35 -21.66 4.26
CA GLY A 252 17.29 -22.07 5.30
C GLY A 252 17.71 -20.93 6.23
N LYS A 253 18.11 -21.29 7.46
CA LYS A 253 18.37 -20.35 8.58
C LYS A 253 19.42 -19.25 8.32
N SER A 254 20.28 -19.42 7.33
CA SER A 254 21.32 -18.46 6.97
C SER A 254 20.95 -17.53 5.82
N PHE A 255 19.72 -17.64 5.29
CA PHE A 255 19.26 -16.78 4.21
C PHE A 255 19.15 -15.32 4.70
N PRO A 256 19.83 -14.36 4.05
CA PRO A 256 19.74 -12.96 4.44
C PRO A 256 18.38 -12.39 4.03
N PHE A 257 17.64 -11.87 5.01
CA PHE A 257 16.36 -11.21 4.78
C PHE A 257 16.16 -10.10 5.81
N SER A 258 16.50 -8.88 5.43
CA SER A 258 16.33 -7.67 6.24
C SER A 258 14.88 -7.19 6.21
N TYR A 259 14.53 -6.21 7.05
CA TYR A 259 13.22 -5.55 6.92
C TYR A 259 13.11 -4.77 5.59
N GLY A 260 14.23 -4.24 5.08
CA GLY A 260 14.26 -3.66 3.75
C GLY A 260 13.92 -4.68 2.66
N ASP A 261 14.47 -5.90 2.74
CA ASP A 261 14.17 -6.97 1.78
C ASP A 261 12.68 -7.34 1.77
N TYR A 262 12.05 -7.31 2.95
CA TYR A 262 10.60 -7.47 3.11
C TYR A 262 9.80 -6.36 2.40
N VAL A 263 10.21 -5.10 2.55
CA VAL A 263 9.60 -3.97 1.83
C VAL A 263 9.74 -4.15 0.31
N VAL A 264 10.86 -4.70 -0.17
CA VAL A 264 11.02 -5.05 -1.58
C VAL A 264 10.08 -6.20 -1.99
N LYS A 265 9.94 -7.26 -1.17
CA LYS A 265 9.00 -8.35 -1.45
C LYS A 265 7.58 -7.82 -1.61
N ILE A 266 7.10 -6.94 -0.73
CA ILE A 266 5.77 -6.30 -0.85
C ILE A 266 5.56 -5.68 -2.24
N LEU A 267 6.56 -4.96 -2.76
CA LEU A 267 6.48 -4.31 -4.07
C LEU A 267 6.62 -5.26 -5.25
N MET A 268 7.31 -6.39 -5.06
CA MET A 268 7.75 -7.26 -6.15
C MET A 268 7.04 -8.59 -6.24
N GLY A 269 6.42 -9.12 -5.18
CA GLY A 269 5.88 -10.49 -5.19
C GLY A 269 4.81 -10.69 -6.25
N GLY A 270 3.82 -9.80 -6.35
CA GLY A 270 2.82 -9.86 -7.42
C GLY A 270 3.38 -9.64 -8.85
N VAL A 271 4.61 -9.15 -8.96
CA VAL A 271 5.27 -8.70 -10.21
C VAL A 271 6.28 -9.72 -10.75
N ASP A 272 7.10 -10.31 -9.87
CA ASP A 272 8.18 -11.24 -10.20
C ASP A 272 8.05 -12.48 -9.32
N SER A 273 7.76 -13.61 -9.96
CA SER A 273 7.52 -14.89 -9.29
C SER A 273 8.70 -15.37 -8.45
N TRP A 274 9.92 -14.87 -8.68
CA TRP A 274 11.05 -15.22 -7.82
C TRP A 274 10.87 -14.67 -6.39
N PHE A 275 10.24 -13.51 -6.21
CA PHE A 275 9.95 -12.94 -4.88
C PHE A 275 8.74 -13.62 -4.22
N ASP A 276 7.71 -13.88 -5.02
CA ASP A 276 6.53 -14.66 -4.66
C ASP A 276 6.94 -16.01 -4.05
N GLU A 277 7.81 -16.75 -4.74
CA GLU A 277 8.22 -18.10 -4.36
C GLU A 277 9.15 -18.19 -3.13
N LEU A 278 9.59 -17.08 -2.53
CA LEU A 278 10.60 -17.06 -1.45
C LEU A 278 10.17 -17.78 -0.17
N ASP A 279 8.90 -17.74 0.17
CA ASP A 279 8.29 -18.36 1.35
C ASP A 279 7.59 -19.68 1.02
N GLU A 280 7.34 -19.97 -0.26
CA GLU A 280 6.68 -21.22 -0.69
C GLU A 280 7.66 -22.38 -0.94
N LYS A 281 8.82 -22.10 -1.57
CA LYS A 281 9.74 -23.15 -2.02
C LYS A 281 11.17 -22.66 -2.16
N LYS A 282 12.13 -23.59 -2.20
CA LYS A 282 13.54 -23.24 -2.39
C LYS A 282 13.77 -22.66 -3.79
N VAL A 283 14.22 -21.40 -3.85
CA VAL A 283 14.52 -20.71 -5.11
C VAL A 283 16.00 -20.81 -5.47
N SER A 284 16.36 -20.62 -6.74
CA SER A 284 17.77 -20.54 -7.13
C SER A 284 18.40 -19.27 -6.55
N THR A 285 19.58 -19.44 -5.93
CA THR A 285 20.40 -18.35 -5.41
C THR A 285 21.35 -17.75 -6.43
N ASP A 286 21.34 -18.23 -7.68
CA ASP A 286 22.19 -17.65 -8.75
C ASP A 286 21.90 -16.15 -8.95
N ALA A 287 20.66 -15.73 -8.67
CA ALA A 287 20.22 -14.33 -8.65
C ALA A 287 20.92 -13.50 -7.55
N PHE A 288 21.32 -14.11 -6.43
CA PHE A 288 22.08 -13.47 -5.35
C PHE A 288 23.59 -13.42 -5.63
N GLU A 289 24.13 -14.44 -6.30
CA GLU A 289 25.58 -14.58 -6.48
C GLU A 289 26.15 -13.62 -7.54
N GLY A 290 25.36 -13.27 -8.56
CA GLY A 290 25.75 -12.27 -9.57
C GLY A 290 26.02 -10.87 -9.00
N ALA A 291 25.44 -10.54 -7.83
CA ALA A 291 25.66 -9.25 -7.16
C ALA A 291 26.90 -9.25 -6.25
N ARG A 292 27.43 -10.41 -5.84
CA ARG A 292 28.66 -10.51 -5.01
C ARG A 292 29.95 -10.37 -5.83
N SER A 293 29.92 -10.69 -7.12
CA SER A 293 31.09 -10.57 -8.01
C SER A 293 31.28 -9.16 -8.62
N GLY A 294 30.36 -8.23 -8.34
CA GLY A 294 30.32 -6.88 -8.91
C GLY A 294 31.10 -5.79 -8.16
N THR A 295 31.99 -6.12 -7.23
CA THR A 295 32.95 -5.14 -6.69
C THR A 295 33.98 -4.78 -7.76
N THR A 296 33.62 -3.85 -8.64
CA THR A 296 34.57 -3.18 -9.52
C THR A 296 35.44 -2.27 -8.68
N ASP A 297 36.68 -2.70 -8.47
CA ASP A 297 37.76 -1.91 -7.89
C ASP A 297 38.02 -0.68 -8.77
N TYR A 298 37.49 0.48 -8.36
CA TYR A 298 37.76 1.77 -8.99
C TYR A 298 39.15 2.35 -8.63
N SER A 299 40.07 1.58 -8.03
CA SER A 299 41.41 2.07 -7.70
C SER A 299 42.43 2.04 -8.84
N LYS A 300 42.05 1.63 -10.07
CA LYS A 300 42.94 1.70 -11.23
C LYS A 300 42.21 2.12 -12.51
N ARG A 301 42.11 3.43 -12.73
CA ARG A 301 42.31 4.10 -14.04
C ARG A 301 42.36 5.60 -13.87
#